data_AF-A0AA97P0N4-F1
#
_entry.id   AF-A0AA97P0N4-F1
#
_cell.length_a   1.000
_cell.length_b   1.000
_cell.length_c   1.000
_cell.angle_alpha   90.00
_cell.angle_beta   90.00
_cell.angle_gamma   90.00
#
_symmetry.space_group_name_H-M   'P 1'
#
loop_
_entity.id
_entity.type
_entity.pdbx_description
1 polymer ?
#
loop_
_entity_poly.entity_id
_entity_poly.type
_entity_poly.pdbx_seq_one_letter_code
_entity_poly.pdbx_strand_id
1 'polypeptide(L)'
;MGFLETSFPLSHKHAIPAGVDKATAIAKLHDHIYIIDCGPYVTSRTPQPSPAWDSYDKPKGVTFASEKVDVHEVRNKYENPIMGSDIKSTYYFIDTTEGVFIRVHSPMGTVIESIFTVKEKSDGSLELCHELQGRCNKALAGICKKDADKNYEMLVGIIAQKMVA
;
A
#
# COMPACT_ATOMS: atom_id res chain seq x y z
N MET A 1 19.66 8.76 -18.65
CA MET A 1 19.96 7.34 -18.34
C MET A 1 18.66 6.55 -18.33
N GLY A 2 18.04 6.36 -19.50
CA GLY A 2 16.74 5.73 -19.65
C GLY A 2 16.75 4.82 -20.86
N PHE A 3 16.18 3.62 -20.72
CA PHE A 3 15.62 2.82 -21.82
C PHE A 3 14.85 1.56 -21.34
N LEU A 4 14.98 1.16 -20.07
CA LEU A 4 14.38 -0.09 -19.55
C LEU A 4 13.41 0.10 -18.38
N GLU A 5 13.28 1.30 -17.83
CA GLU A 5 12.28 1.59 -16.79
C GLU A 5 10.92 1.86 -17.44
N THR A 6 9.86 1.33 -16.85
CA THR A 6 8.49 1.65 -17.20
C THR A 6 7.67 1.86 -15.95
N SER A 7 6.56 2.57 -16.10
CA SER A 7 5.61 2.80 -15.03
C SER A 7 4.22 2.27 -15.42
N PHE A 8 3.40 1.94 -14.43
CA PHE A 8 2.01 1.54 -14.64
C PHE A 8 1.12 2.09 -13.52
N PRO A 9 -0.03 2.71 -13.86
CA PRO A 9 -1.01 3.08 -12.86
C PRO A 9 -2.03 1.95 -12.63
N LEU A 10 -2.56 1.89 -11.41
CA LEU A 10 -3.79 1.18 -11.05
C LEU A 10 -4.64 2.08 -10.17
N SER A 11 -5.96 1.98 -10.30
CA SER A 11 -6.88 2.68 -9.42
C SER A 11 -8.04 1.76 -9.12
N HIS A 12 -8.37 1.67 -7.84
CA HIS A 12 -9.41 0.80 -7.35
C HIS A 12 -10.27 1.51 -6.33
N LYS A 13 -11.49 0.99 -6.19
CA LYS A 13 -12.52 1.49 -5.29
C LYS A 13 -13.20 0.31 -4.64
N HIS A 14 -13.42 0.38 -3.34
CA HIS A 14 -14.11 -0.66 -2.59
C HIS A 14 -15.06 -0.02 -1.58
N ALA A 15 -16.30 -0.49 -1.52
CA ALA A 15 -17.26 -0.01 -0.54
C ALA A 15 -16.79 -0.40 0.88
N ILE A 16 -16.80 0.55 1.80
CA ILE A 16 -16.57 0.24 3.22
C ILE A 16 -17.90 -0.28 3.80
N PRO A 17 -17.88 -1.35 4.62
CA PRO A 17 -19.10 -1.87 5.21
C PRO A 17 -19.88 -0.83 6.01
N ALA A 18 -21.21 -0.97 6.01
CA ALA A 18 -22.08 -0.11 6.81
C ALA A 18 -21.77 -0.23 8.31
N GLY A 19 -21.85 0.89 9.02
CA GLY A 19 -21.60 0.96 10.47
C GLY A 19 -20.19 1.38 10.86
N VAL A 20 -19.25 1.46 9.91
CA VAL A 20 -17.93 2.05 10.12
C VAL A 20 -17.99 3.54 9.75
N ASP A 21 -17.64 4.43 10.68
CA ASP A 21 -17.50 5.85 10.38
C ASP A 21 -16.13 6.18 9.74
N LYS A 22 -16.04 7.36 9.14
CA LYS A 22 -14.85 7.77 8.39
C LYS A 22 -13.60 7.87 9.28
N ALA A 23 -13.75 8.37 10.50
CA ALA A 23 -12.64 8.53 11.43
C ALA A 23 -12.06 7.16 11.84
N THR A 24 -12.93 6.19 12.10
CA THR A 24 -12.56 4.81 12.43
C THR A 24 -11.85 4.14 11.27
N ALA A 25 -12.37 4.30 10.04
CA ALA A 25 -11.71 3.76 8.85
C ALA A 25 -10.31 4.35 8.65
N ILE A 26 -10.14 5.67 8.83
CA ILE A 26 -8.84 6.34 8.75
C ILE A 26 -7.90 5.86 9.85
N ALA A 27 -8.37 5.77 11.10
CA ALA A 27 -7.57 5.28 12.21
C ALA A 27 -7.06 3.85 11.98
N LYS A 28 -7.87 2.98 11.36
CA LYS A 28 -7.43 1.63 10.95
C LYS A 28 -6.37 1.67 9.85
N LEU A 29 -6.42 2.66 8.94
CA LEU A 29 -5.37 2.85 7.94
C LEU A 29 -4.08 3.42 8.54
N HIS A 30 -4.15 4.13 9.67
CA HIS A 30 -2.96 4.60 10.39
C HIS A 30 -2.31 3.50 11.24
N ASP A 31 -2.98 2.36 11.42
CA ASP A 31 -2.34 1.15 11.97
C ASP A 31 -1.55 0.43 10.86
N HIS A 32 -0.30 0.86 10.66
CA HIS A 32 0.57 0.30 9.60
C HIS A 32 0.85 -1.18 9.81
N ILE A 33 0.92 -1.61 11.07
CA ILE A 33 1.12 -3.01 11.43
C ILE A 33 -0.07 -3.84 10.99
N TYR A 34 -1.27 -3.36 11.27
CA TYR A 34 -2.50 -3.98 10.80
C TYR A 34 -2.54 -4.07 9.26
N ILE A 35 -2.16 -3.00 8.53
CA ILE A 35 -2.12 -3.03 7.06
C ILE A 35 -1.15 -4.10 6.55
N ILE A 36 0.06 -4.17 7.12
CA ILE A 36 1.05 -5.19 6.73
C ILE A 36 0.46 -6.59 6.98
N ASP A 37 -0.19 -6.80 8.13
CA ASP A 37 -0.76 -8.10 8.50
C ASP A 37 -2.02 -8.49 7.71
N CYS A 38 -2.64 -7.53 7.01
CA CYS A 38 -3.67 -7.82 6.02
C CYS A 38 -3.09 -8.37 4.70
N GLY A 39 -1.77 -8.31 4.50
CA GLY A 39 -1.12 -8.82 3.30
C GLY A 39 -1.23 -10.36 3.20
N PRO A 40 -1.83 -10.90 2.13
CA PRO A 40 -2.11 -12.35 2.02
C PRO A 40 -0.86 -13.23 1.93
N TYR A 41 0.28 -12.63 1.58
CA TYR A 41 1.56 -13.32 1.40
C TYR A 41 2.58 -12.96 2.48
N VAL A 42 2.23 -12.10 3.45
CA VAL A 42 3.15 -11.67 4.49
C VAL A 42 3.45 -12.82 5.44
N THR A 43 4.74 -13.08 5.65
CA THR A 43 5.23 -14.12 6.57
C THR A 43 5.87 -13.53 7.81
N SER A 44 6.49 -12.36 7.69
CA SER A 44 7.07 -11.63 8.81
C SER A 44 7.26 -10.16 8.47
N ARG A 45 7.32 -9.34 9.51
CA ARG A 45 7.65 -7.92 9.45
C ARG A 45 8.59 -7.55 10.58
N THR A 46 9.53 -6.65 10.31
CA THR A 46 10.46 -6.13 11.31
C THR A 46 10.53 -4.62 11.19
N PRO A 47 10.31 -3.86 12.28
CA PRO A 47 10.52 -2.40 12.28
C PRO A 47 11.95 -2.05 11.84
N GLN A 48 12.09 -0.97 11.08
CA GLN A 48 13.36 -0.44 10.62
C GLN A 48 13.53 1.00 11.11
N PRO A 49 14.78 1.51 11.18
CA PRO A 49 15.01 2.92 11.48
C PRO A 49 14.29 3.83 10.48
N SER A 50 13.50 4.76 11.01
CA SER A 50 12.83 5.78 10.21
C SER A 50 13.80 6.86 9.74
N PRO A 51 13.71 7.32 8.49
CA PRO A 51 14.45 8.50 8.04
C PRO A 51 13.94 9.76 8.74
N ALA A 52 14.78 10.80 8.80
CA ALA A 52 14.34 12.11 9.25
C ALA A 52 13.29 12.66 8.29
N TRP A 53 12.23 13.27 8.83
CA TRP A 53 11.10 13.79 8.04
C TRP A 53 11.62 14.63 6.86
N ASP A 54 12.38 15.69 7.09
CA ASP A 54 12.83 16.61 6.03
C ASP A 54 13.71 15.97 4.94
N SER A 55 14.31 14.81 5.22
CA SER A 55 15.16 14.09 4.27
C SER A 55 14.39 13.13 3.35
N TYR A 56 13.15 12.79 3.69
CA TYR A 56 12.35 11.82 2.95
C TYR A 56 11.53 12.47 1.83
N ASP A 57 11.62 11.91 0.62
CA ASP A 57 10.83 12.31 -0.55
C ASP A 57 9.35 11.92 -0.38
N LYS A 58 8.49 12.92 -0.18
CA LYS A 58 7.07 12.76 0.18
C LYS A 58 6.18 12.77 -1.06
N PRO A 59 4.99 12.13 -1.03
CA PRO A 59 4.02 12.32 -2.09
C PRO A 59 3.59 13.80 -2.16
N LYS A 60 3.41 14.31 -3.37
CA LYS A 60 2.94 15.68 -3.61
C LYS A 60 1.41 15.73 -3.62
N GLY A 61 0.84 16.88 -3.26
CA GLY A 61 -0.61 17.10 -3.32
C GLY A 61 -1.42 16.36 -2.25
N VAL A 62 -0.77 15.95 -1.16
CA VAL A 62 -1.37 15.23 -0.03
C VAL A 62 -1.16 16.05 1.24
N THR A 63 -2.16 16.04 2.12
CA THR A 63 -2.05 16.64 3.46
C THR A 63 -1.69 15.54 4.46
N PHE A 64 -0.61 15.74 5.22
CA PHE A 64 -0.11 14.77 6.18
C PHE A 64 -0.81 14.92 7.54
N ALA A 65 -1.14 13.80 8.18
CA ALA A 65 -1.68 13.79 9.53
C ALA A 65 -0.58 13.88 10.59
N SER A 66 0.65 13.51 10.23
CA SER A 66 1.83 13.60 11.08
C SER A 66 3.10 13.81 10.25
N GLU A 67 4.14 14.36 10.88
CA GLU A 67 5.46 14.54 10.26
C GLU A 67 6.38 13.36 10.57
N LYS A 68 5.93 12.16 10.20
CA LYS A 68 6.64 10.91 10.49
C LYS A 68 6.60 9.97 9.30
N VAL A 69 7.69 9.21 9.13
CA VAL A 69 7.75 8.09 8.20
C VAL A 69 7.98 6.83 9.03
N ASP A 70 7.12 5.84 8.89
CA ASP A 70 7.30 4.54 9.53
C ASP A 70 7.81 3.53 8.52
N VAL A 71 8.84 2.76 8.91
CA VAL A 71 9.56 1.89 7.99
C VAL A 71 9.57 0.47 8.52
N HIS A 72 9.20 -0.46 7.65
CA HIS A 72 9.20 -1.89 7.96
C HIS A 72 9.90 -2.67 6.85
N GLU A 73 10.73 -3.63 7.25
CA GLU A 73 11.11 -4.72 6.37
C GLU A 73 10.01 -5.77 6.42
N VAL A 74 9.50 -6.18 5.26
CA VAL A 74 8.42 -7.15 5.14
C VAL A 74 8.89 -8.28 4.24
N ARG A 75 8.69 -9.53 4.70
CA ARG A 75 8.94 -10.72 3.90
C ARG A 75 7.64 -11.30 3.39
N ASN A 76 7.52 -11.38 2.08
CA ASN A 76 6.39 -11.97 1.39
C ASN A 76 6.80 -13.30 0.75
N LYS A 77 5.96 -14.32 0.89
CA LYS A 77 6.17 -15.62 0.25
C LYS A 77 5.11 -15.83 -0.83
N TYR A 78 5.52 -15.70 -2.09
CA TYR A 78 4.65 -15.89 -3.24
C TYR A 78 4.72 -17.32 -3.77
N GLU A 79 3.56 -17.89 -4.11
CA GLU A 79 3.45 -19.09 -4.92
C GLU A 79 3.55 -18.72 -6.41
N ASN A 80 4.74 -18.33 -6.86
CA ASN A 80 5.00 -18.00 -8.26
C ASN A 80 5.84 -19.09 -8.98
N PRO A 81 5.68 -19.26 -10.31
CA PRO A 81 6.25 -20.39 -11.07
C PRO A 81 7.77 -20.36 -11.26
N ILE A 82 8.48 -19.31 -10.81
CA ILE A 82 9.95 -19.15 -10.96
C ILE A 82 10.69 -19.51 -9.65
N MET A 83 10.12 -20.43 -8.86
CA MET A 83 10.59 -20.89 -7.55
C MET A 83 10.18 -19.97 -6.40
N GLY A 84 9.47 -20.56 -5.41
CA GLY A 84 8.81 -19.89 -4.28
C GLY A 84 9.60 -18.73 -3.70
N SER A 85 9.27 -17.54 -4.18
CA SER A 85 10.12 -16.37 -4.02
C SER A 85 9.84 -15.77 -2.64
N ASP A 86 10.77 -15.95 -1.71
CA ASP A 86 10.85 -15.13 -0.51
C ASP A 86 11.32 -13.74 -0.94
N ILE A 87 10.37 -12.81 -0.99
CA ILE A 87 10.60 -11.43 -1.40
C ILE A 87 10.70 -10.58 -0.16
N LYS A 88 11.90 -10.03 0.05
CA LYS A 88 12.17 -9.04 1.07
C LYS A 88 12.01 -7.65 0.49
N SER A 89 11.10 -6.88 1.07
CA SER A 89 10.76 -5.53 0.63
C SER A 89 10.79 -4.56 1.80
N THR A 90 11.03 -3.29 1.51
CA THR A 90 10.98 -2.21 2.52
C THR A 90 9.75 -1.36 2.26
N TYR A 91 8.89 -1.25 3.26
CA TYR A 91 7.64 -0.51 3.22
C TYR A 91 7.82 0.76 4.03
N TYR A 92 7.39 1.88 3.46
CA TYR A 92 7.42 3.20 4.06
C TYR A 92 5.98 3.70 4.15
N PHE A 93 5.57 4.12 5.34
CA PHE A 93 4.22 4.59 5.63
C PHE A 93 4.26 6.06 6.03
N ILE A 94 3.30 6.82 5.53
CA ILE A 94 3.03 8.18 5.98
C ILE A 94 1.52 8.33 6.15
N ASP A 95 1.11 8.75 7.34
CA ASP A 95 -0.30 9.04 7.61
C ASP A 95 -0.71 10.35 6.93
N THR A 96 -1.87 10.29 6.29
CA THR A 96 -2.49 11.42 5.62
C THR A 96 -3.80 11.74 6.34
N THR A 97 -4.31 12.96 6.19
CA THR A 97 -5.57 13.35 6.85
C THR A 97 -6.77 12.52 6.36
N GLU A 98 -6.67 11.90 5.18
CA GLU A 98 -7.74 11.16 4.53
C GLU A 98 -7.48 9.63 4.47
N GLY A 99 -6.37 9.15 5.04
CA GLY A 99 -5.95 7.75 4.93
C GLY A 99 -4.43 7.59 5.06
N VAL A 100 -3.78 6.82 4.19
CA VAL A 100 -2.36 6.49 4.31
C VAL A 100 -1.65 6.43 2.95
N PHE A 101 -0.41 6.91 2.91
CA PHE A 101 0.52 6.70 1.80
C PHE A 101 1.48 5.56 2.13
N ILE A 102 1.70 4.67 1.17
CA ILE A 102 2.59 3.51 1.29
C ILE A 102 3.53 3.49 0.09
N ARG A 103 4.84 3.52 0.33
CA ARG A 103 5.87 3.27 -0.68
C ARG A 103 6.54 1.94 -0.38
N VAL A 104 6.61 1.06 -1.37
CA VAL A 104 7.24 -0.25 -1.27
C VAL A 104 8.42 -0.31 -2.21
N HIS A 105 9.61 -0.60 -1.66
CA HIS A 105 10.80 -0.94 -2.42
C HIS A 105 10.98 -2.46 -2.40
N SER A 106 11.02 -3.07 -3.58
CA SER A 106 11.17 -4.51 -3.77
C SER A 106 12.43 -4.80 -4.60
N PRO A 107 12.90 -6.07 -4.64
CA PRO A 107 14.03 -6.46 -5.46
C PRO A 107 13.86 -6.10 -6.94
N MET A 108 14.98 -6.09 -7.67
CA MET A 108 15.05 -5.75 -9.10
C MET A 108 14.61 -4.32 -9.44
N GLY A 109 14.71 -3.41 -8.46
CA GLY A 109 14.43 -1.98 -8.64
C GLY A 109 12.93 -1.65 -8.77
N THR A 110 12.05 -2.55 -8.33
CA THR A 110 10.62 -2.30 -8.32
C THR A 110 10.24 -1.37 -7.18
N VAL A 111 9.58 -0.26 -7.50
CA VAL A 111 9.00 0.68 -6.53
C VAL A 111 7.51 0.79 -6.78
N ILE A 112 6.71 0.62 -5.73
CA ILE A 112 5.25 0.79 -5.79
C ILE A 112 4.87 1.88 -4.81
N GLU A 113 4.18 2.90 -5.29
CA GLU A 113 3.64 3.97 -4.46
C GLU A 113 2.12 3.85 -4.47
N SER A 114 1.51 3.80 -3.30
CA SER A 114 0.08 3.62 -3.08
C SER A 114 -0.45 4.71 -2.18
N ILE A 115 -1.58 5.30 -2.55
CA ILE A 115 -2.35 6.20 -1.70
C ILE A 115 -3.69 5.53 -1.44
N PHE A 116 -3.98 5.25 -0.18
CA PHE A 116 -5.30 4.80 0.27
C PHE A 116 -6.03 5.98 0.90
N THR A 117 -7.25 6.26 0.43
CA THR A 117 -8.10 7.34 0.95
C THR A 117 -9.49 6.84 1.25
N VAL A 118 -10.08 7.32 2.34
CA VAL A 118 -11.49 7.08 2.67
C VAL A 118 -12.30 8.27 2.17
N LYS A 119 -13.20 8.02 1.21
CA LYS A 119 -14.07 9.05 0.62
C LYS A 119 -15.52 8.76 0.99
N GLU A 120 -16.25 9.83 1.28
CA GLU A 120 -17.70 9.77 1.43
C GLU A 120 -18.36 10.02 0.07
N LYS A 121 -19.35 9.19 -0.27
CA LYS A 121 -20.16 9.33 -1.48
C LYS A 121 -21.32 10.27 -1.23
N SER A 122 -21.98 10.69 -2.31
CA SER A 122 -23.15 11.57 -2.24
C SER A 122 -24.33 10.98 -1.46
N ASP A 123 -24.37 9.65 -1.30
CA ASP A 123 -25.39 8.94 -0.52
C ASP A 123 -25.00 8.73 0.96
N GLY A 124 -23.87 9.31 1.40
CA GLY A 124 -23.34 9.17 2.76
C GLY A 124 -22.61 7.85 3.01
N SER A 125 -22.55 6.94 2.04
CA SER A 125 -21.76 5.71 2.17
C SER A 125 -20.25 5.99 2.00
N LEU A 126 -19.42 5.17 2.62
CA LEU A 126 -17.96 5.31 2.55
C LEU A 126 -17.34 4.37 1.51
N GLU A 127 -16.27 4.83 0.88
CA GLU A 127 -15.50 4.08 -0.11
C GLU A 127 -14.01 4.22 0.20
N LEU A 128 -13.31 3.09 0.23
CA LEU A 128 -11.87 3.04 0.22
C LEU A 128 -11.40 3.15 -1.23
N CYS A 129 -10.70 4.23 -1.54
CA CYS A 129 -10.06 4.47 -2.82
C CYS A 129 -8.57 4.14 -2.71
N HIS A 130 -8.06 3.37 -3.65
CA HIS A 130 -6.63 3.07 -3.79
C HIS A 130 -6.13 3.60 -5.13
N GLU A 131 -5.10 4.43 -5.08
CA GLU A 131 -4.39 4.91 -6.27
C GLU A 131 -2.95 4.43 -6.18
N LEU A 132 -2.51 3.68 -7.19
CA LEU A 132 -1.19 3.05 -7.22
C LEU A 132 -0.42 3.48 -8.45
N GLN A 133 0.86 3.80 -8.25
CA GLN A 133 1.84 4.02 -9.30
C GLN A 133 3.02 3.07 -9.10
N GLY A 134 3.16 2.09 -9.99
CA GLY A 134 4.30 1.19 -10.05
C GLY A 134 5.39 1.72 -10.97
N ARG A 135 6.65 1.47 -10.62
CA ARG A 135 7.86 1.68 -11.43
C ARG A 135 8.73 0.43 -11.34
N CYS A 136 9.15 -0.10 -12.49
CA CYS A 136 9.99 -1.30 -12.55
C CYS A 136 10.67 -1.42 -13.93
N ASN A 137 11.50 -2.45 -14.10
CA ASN A 137 12.01 -2.82 -15.42
C ASN A 137 10.85 -3.29 -16.33
N LYS A 138 10.85 -2.87 -17.60
CA LYS A 138 9.88 -3.22 -18.63
C LYS A 138 9.62 -4.72 -18.77
N ALA A 139 10.63 -5.57 -18.54
CA ALA A 139 10.47 -7.02 -18.56
C ALA A 139 9.54 -7.56 -17.46
N LEU A 140 9.45 -6.86 -16.32
CA LEU A 140 8.65 -7.26 -15.16
C LEU A 140 7.26 -6.60 -15.12
N ALA A 141 7.04 -5.54 -15.90
CA ALA A 141 5.87 -4.67 -15.75
C ALA A 141 4.53 -5.42 -15.82
N GLY A 142 4.40 -6.39 -16.73
CA GLY A 142 3.18 -7.20 -16.83
C GLY A 142 2.94 -8.06 -15.58
N ILE A 143 3.99 -8.65 -15.02
CA ILE A 143 3.94 -9.47 -13.81
C ILE A 143 3.66 -8.58 -12.59
N CYS A 144 4.42 -7.50 -12.41
CA CYS A 144 4.23 -6.57 -11.30
C CYS A 144 2.84 -5.94 -11.29
N LYS A 145 2.31 -5.54 -12.46
CA LYS A 145 0.96 -4.99 -12.56
C LYS A 145 -0.09 -6.03 -12.16
N LYS A 146 0.01 -7.25 -12.69
CA LYS A 146 -0.92 -8.35 -12.39
C LYS A 146 -0.88 -8.73 -10.91
N ASP A 147 0.31 -8.83 -10.32
CA ASP A 147 0.47 -9.18 -8.92
C ASP A 147 -0.02 -8.05 -8.00
N ALA A 148 0.21 -6.78 -8.35
CA ALA A 148 -0.32 -5.63 -7.61
C ALA A 148 -1.86 -5.61 -7.62
N ASP A 149 -2.47 -5.85 -8.79
CA ASP A 149 -3.92 -5.91 -8.97
C ASP A 149 -4.55 -7.04 -8.14
N LYS A 150 -3.99 -8.25 -8.23
CA LYS A 150 -4.44 -9.40 -7.44
C LYS A 150 -4.25 -9.18 -5.93
N ASN A 151 -3.11 -8.61 -5.52
CA ASN A 151 -2.85 -8.29 -4.13
C ASN A 151 -3.86 -7.29 -3.58
N TYR A 152 -4.23 -6.28 -4.36
CA TYR A 152 -5.25 -5.33 -3.96
C TYR A 152 -6.58 -6.02 -3.65
N GLU A 153 -7.09 -6.85 -4.56
CA GLU A 153 -8.39 -7.53 -4.38
C GLU A 153 -8.44 -8.34 -3.08
N MET A 154 -7.36 -9.07 -2.78
CA MET A 154 -7.25 -9.86 -1.55
C MET A 154 -7.12 -8.98 -0.31
N LEU A 155 -6.24 -7.97 -0.36
CA LEU A 155 -5.95 -7.09 0.77
C LEU A 155 -7.17 -6.25 1.15
N VAL A 156 -7.89 -5.68 0.17
CA VAL A 156 -9.06 -4.85 0.47
C VAL A 156 -10.22 -5.68 1.03
N GLY A 157 -10.39 -6.92 0.56
CA GLY A 157 -11.36 -7.84 1.14
C GLY A 157 -11.08 -8.11 2.63
N ILE A 158 -9.80 -8.32 2.98
CA ILE A 158 -9.38 -8.55 4.37
C ILE A 158 -9.53 -7.28 5.20
N ILE A 159 -9.10 -6.12 4.69
CA ILE A 159 -9.21 -4.83 5.38
C ILE A 159 -10.67 -4.51 5.66
N ALA A 160 -11.55 -4.61 4.66
CA ALA A 160 -12.97 -4.33 4.81
C ALA A 160 -13.64 -5.27 5.83
N GLN A 161 -13.33 -6.58 5.78
CA GLN A 161 -13.87 -7.55 6.75
C GLN A 161 -13.42 -7.24 8.19
N LYS A 162 -12.15 -6.90 8.38
CA LYS A 162 -11.57 -6.65 9.71
C LYS A 162 -11.80 -5.22 10.22
N MET A 163 -12.31 -4.30 9.41
CA MET A 163 -12.75 -2.97 9.85
C MET A 163 -14.01 -3.02 10.73
N VAL A 164 -14.81 -4.09 10.63
CA VAL A 164 -16.08 -4.27 11.36
C VAL A 164 -15.91 -5.12 12.64
N ALA A 165 -14.77 -5.81 12.78
CA ALA A 165 -14.45 -6.70 13.90
C ALA A 165 -13.68 -5.96 15.02
#